data_AF-A0A519BT83-F1
#
_entry.id   AF-A0A519BT83-F1
#
_cell.length_a   1.000
_cell.length_b   1.000
_cell.length_c   1.000
_cell.angle_alpha   90.00
_cell.angle_beta   90.00
_cell.angle_gamma   90.00
#
_symmetry.space_group_name_H-M   'P 1'
#
loop_
_entity.id
_entity.type
_entity.pdbx_description
1 polymer ?
#
loop_
_entity_poly.entity_id
_entity_poly.type
_entity_poly.pdbx_seq_one_letter_code
_entity_poly.pdbx_strand_id
1 'polypeptide(L)'
;MKLRKIGNRNKKGITPIAAFFWVLRMQSSFQGSSEQHSETLSSNINSMVDLIHSQYQDNGNLTLILQNRGSTPITLASTTTSPTTNLVLKENSNSNVVCSETFGSVSANCTVGCAGSTLSVSSQKMIIVNLSTNCDISNETNYPNGTSFHVALDFGGQTGTATDFEK
;
A
#
# COMPACT_ATOMS: atom_id res chain seq x y z
N MET A 1 37.39 -58.47 58.40
CA MET A 1 38.15 -57.20 58.28
C MET A 1 38.03 -56.74 56.83
N LYS A 2 36.97 -56.00 56.46
CA LYS A 2 36.88 -54.52 56.35
C LYS A 2 37.78 -53.95 55.23
N LEU A 3 37.19 -53.59 54.06
CA LEU A 3 37.13 -52.21 53.53
C LEU A 3 36.41 -52.14 52.16
N ARG A 4 35.68 -51.03 51.99
CA ARG A 4 34.76 -50.63 50.90
C ARG A 4 35.49 -50.03 49.68
N LYS A 5 34.67 -49.67 48.67
CA LYS A 5 34.70 -48.48 47.76
C LYS A 5 35.42 -48.73 46.42
N ILE A 6 35.04 -48.18 45.25
CA ILE A 6 34.16 -47.09 44.79
C ILE A 6 33.73 -47.42 43.35
N GLY A 7 32.48 -47.13 42.97
CA GLY A 7 32.07 -47.08 41.56
C GLY A 7 32.66 -45.86 40.86
N ASN A 8 33.21 -46.05 39.66
CA ASN A 8 33.69 -44.93 38.84
C ASN A 8 32.66 -44.65 37.73
N ARG A 9 31.80 -43.63 37.94
CA ARG A 9 31.04 -43.01 36.87
C ARG A 9 32.04 -42.21 36.01
N ASN A 10 32.39 -42.70 34.83
CA ASN A 10 33.11 -41.87 33.88
C ASN A 10 32.09 -41.08 33.05
N LYS A 11 31.73 -39.90 33.56
CA LYS A 11 31.10 -38.83 32.77
C LYS A 11 32.12 -38.40 31.70
N LYS A 12 31.91 -38.74 30.44
CA LYS A 12 32.52 -37.98 29.34
C LYS A 12 31.52 -36.90 28.93
N GLY A 13 31.88 -35.67 29.31
CA GLY A 13 31.12 -34.46 29.08
C GLY A 13 30.85 -34.26 27.61
N ILE A 14 29.58 -34.13 27.28
CA ILE A 14 29.11 -33.66 25.98
C ILE A 14 29.35 -32.15 25.97
N THR A 15 30.08 -31.75 24.94
CA THR A 15 30.62 -30.42 24.62
C THR A 15 29.56 -29.31 24.74
N PRO A 16 29.66 -28.36 25.68
CA PRO A 16 28.72 -27.23 25.78
C PRO A 16 28.88 -26.20 24.65
N ILE A 17 29.92 -26.32 23.82
CA ILE A 17 30.28 -25.31 22.82
C ILE A 17 29.30 -25.29 21.62
N ALA A 18 28.71 -26.43 21.24
CA ALA A 18 27.77 -26.50 20.12
C ALA A 18 26.43 -25.81 20.40
N ALA A 19 25.99 -25.80 21.66
CA ALA A 19 24.78 -25.10 22.08
C ALA A 19 24.96 -23.57 22.01
N PHE A 20 26.15 -23.07 22.34
CA PHE A 20 26.48 -21.64 22.22
C PHE A 20 26.42 -21.14 20.77
N PHE A 21 26.91 -21.94 19.80
CA PHE A 21 26.83 -21.58 18.38
C PHE A 21 25.41 -21.54 17.82
N TRP A 22 24.47 -22.28 18.41
CA TRP A 22 23.05 -22.24 18.04
C TRP A 22 22.35 -21.00 18.62
N VAL A 23 22.67 -20.63 19.87
CA VAL A 23 22.09 -19.44 20.52
C VAL A 23 22.55 -18.14 19.84
N LEU A 24 23.81 -18.06 19.42
CA LEU A 24 24.34 -16.86 18.74
C LEU A 24 23.72 -16.63 17.34
N ARG A 25 23.30 -17.69 16.63
CA ARG A 25 22.59 -17.55 15.34
C ARG A 25 21.13 -17.14 15.48
N MET A 26 20.50 -17.44 16.62
CA MET A 26 19.11 -17.03 16.87
C MET A 26 18.97 -15.54 17.18
N GLN A 27 20.01 -14.90 17.74
CA GLN A 27 19.96 -13.47 18.04
C GLN A 27 20.28 -12.59 16.82
N SER A 28 21.05 -13.07 15.84
CA SER A 28 21.39 -12.30 14.63
C SER A 28 20.23 -12.18 13.64
N SER A 29 19.32 -13.17 13.57
CA SER A 29 18.18 -13.15 12.66
C SER A 29 17.00 -12.33 13.18
N PHE A 30 16.92 -12.09 14.49
CA PHE A 30 15.84 -11.31 15.08
C PHE A 30 16.08 -9.80 14.98
N GLN A 31 17.34 -9.36 14.95
CA GLN A 31 17.70 -7.93 14.91
C GLN A 31 17.43 -7.31 13.51
N GLY A 32 17.75 -8.03 12.42
CA GLY A 32 17.47 -7.53 11.06
C GLY A 32 15.99 -7.57 10.67
N SER A 33 15.19 -8.47 11.25
CA SER A 33 13.75 -8.57 10.96
C SER A 33 12.93 -7.46 11.64
N SER A 34 13.34 -7.00 12.82
CA SER A 34 12.69 -5.86 13.48
C SER A 34 13.01 -4.53 12.80
N GLU A 35 14.22 -4.36 12.26
CA GLU A 35 14.63 -3.14 11.56
C GLU A 35 13.82 -2.94 10.26
N GLN A 36 13.70 -3.97 9.42
CA GLN A 36 12.89 -3.88 8.18
C GLN A 36 11.40 -3.68 8.46
N HIS A 37 10.86 -4.28 9.52
CA HIS A 37 9.47 -4.08 9.92
C HIS A 37 9.23 -2.67 10.48
N SER A 38 10.18 -2.14 11.26
CA SER A 38 10.14 -0.77 11.78
C SER A 38 10.27 0.28 10.68
N GLU A 39 11.14 0.06 9.70
CA GLU A 39 11.32 0.97 8.55
C GLU A 39 10.06 1.03 7.68
N THR A 40 9.44 -0.12 7.39
CA THR A 40 8.20 -0.19 6.60
C THR A 40 7.01 0.46 7.32
N LEU A 41 6.87 0.24 8.63
CA LEU A 41 5.83 0.90 9.43
C LEU A 41 6.09 2.41 9.54
N SER A 42 7.34 2.82 9.73
CA SER A 42 7.71 4.23 9.81
C SER A 42 7.50 4.96 8.48
N SER A 43 7.81 4.33 7.34
CA SER A 43 7.56 4.93 6.02
C SER A 43 6.07 5.09 5.74
N ASN A 44 5.23 4.15 6.18
CA ASN A 44 3.78 4.23 5.99
C ASN A 44 3.14 5.31 6.89
N ILE A 45 3.58 5.46 8.14
CA ILE A 45 3.11 6.53 9.06
C ILE A 45 3.48 7.92 8.52
N ASN A 46 4.60 8.00 7.79
CA ASN A 46 5.11 9.23 7.20
C ASN A 46 4.57 9.51 5.78
N SER A 47 3.81 8.58 5.20
CA SER A 47 3.24 8.71 3.86
C SER A 47 1.80 9.21 3.97
N MET A 48 1.57 10.49 3.64
CA MET A 48 0.23 11.08 3.62
C MET A 48 -0.02 11.78 2.29
N VAL A 49 -1.09 11.38 1.60
CA VAL A 49 -1.54 12.00 0.36
C VAL A 49 -2.95 12.49 0.56
N ASP A 50 -3.20 13.76 0.22
CA ASP A 50 -4.53 14.35 0.19
C ASP A 50 -4.98 14.49 -1.26
N LEU A 51 -6.25 14.18 -1.52
CA LEU A 51 -6.90 14.48 -2.78
C LEU A 51 -7.59 15.84 -2.65
N ILE A 52 -6.97 16.88 -3.22
CA ILE A 52 -7.42 18.26 -3.03
C ILE A 52 -8.48 18.70 -4.04
N HIS A 53 -8.57 17.99 -5.16
CA HIS A 53 -9.55 18.28 -6.20
C HIS A 53 -9.84 17.03 -7.02
N SER A 54 -11.10 16.83 -7.34
CA SER A 54 -11.62 15.74 -8.15
C SER A 54 -12.74 16.28 -9.04
N GLN A 55 -12.64 16.03 -10.33
CA GLN A 55 -13.63 16.45 -11.32
C GLN A 55 -13.76 15.37 -12.39
N TYR A 56 -14.99 14.96 -12.65
CA TYR A 56 -15.31 14.09 -13.78
C TYR A 56 -15.73 14.92 -15.00
N GLN A 57 -15.36 14.44 -16.20
CA GLN A 57 -15.78 15.00 -17.47
C GLN A 57 -16.51 13.93 -18.28
N ASP A 58 -17.53 14.34 -19.05
CA ASP A 58 -18.40 13.43 -19.83
C ASP A 58 -17.68 12.58 -20.90
N ASN A 59 -16.41 12.88 -21.17
CA ASN A 59 -15.54 12.06 -22.01
C ASN A 59 -14.96 10.82 -21.29
N GLY A 60 -15.39 10.55 -20.06
CA GLY A 60 -14.89 9.44 -19.23
C GLY A 60 -13.66 9.80 -18.41
N ASN A 61 -13.16 11.03 -18.48
CA ASN A 61 -11.93 11.41 -17.76
C ASN A 61 -12.24 11.95 -16.36
N LEU A 62 -11.69 11.28 -15.37
CA LEU A 62 -11.62 11.73 -13.99
C LEU A 62 -10.28 12.43 -13.75
N THR A 63 -10.33 13.74 -13.54
CA THR A 63 -9.18 14.56 -13.17
C THR A 63 -9.05 14.61 -11.66
N LEU A 64 -7.90 14.24 -11.13
CA LEU A 64 -7.60 14.25 -9.70
C LEU A 64 -6.33 15.06 -9.45
N ILE A 65 -6.33 15.89 -8.41
CA ILE A 65 -5.13 16.58 -7.95
C ILE A 65 -4.74 16.02 -6.58
N LEU A 66 -3.55 15.44 -6.55
CA LEU A 66 -2.96 14.85 -5.36
C LEU A 66 -1.97 15.82 -4.74
N GLN A 67 -1.96 15.92 -3.42
CA GLN A 67 -0.96 16.64 -2.65
C GLN A 67 -0.28 15.68 -1.67
N ASN A 68 1.03 15.55 -1.75
CA ASN A 68 1.78 14.79 -0.74
C ASN A 68 2.09 15.70 0.45
N ARG A 69 1.46 15.40 1.58
CA ARG A 69 1.70 16.04 2.88
C ARG A 69 2.55 15.19 3.82
N GLY A 70 2.92 13.99 3.38
CA GLY A 70 3.85 13.12 4.07
C GLY A 70 5.29 13.64 4.00
N SER A 71 6.19 12.93 4.66
CA SER A 71 7.63 13.16 4.64
C SER A 71 8.39 12.22 3.70
N THR A 72 7.67 11.34 2.98
CA THR A 72 8.20 10.40 1.99
C THR A 72 7.58 10.62 0.61
N PRO A 73 8.35 10.54 -0.50
CA PRO A 73 7.79 10.56 -1.85
C PRO A 73 6.93 9.32 -2.13
N ILE A 74 5.85 9.48 -2.91
CA ILE A 74 4.97 8.39 -3.31
C ILE A 74 5.10 8.12 -4.80
N THR A 75 5.29 6.86 -5.18
CA THR A 75 5.31 6.46 -6.58
C THR A 75 3.89 6.21 -7.07
N LEU A 76 3.49 6.94 -8.12
CA LEU A 76 2.25 6.72 -8.84
C LEU A 76 2.52 5.68 -9.92
N ALA A 77 1.95 4.50 -9.75
CA ALA A 77 2.12 3.40 -10.69
C ALA A 77 0.93 3.32 -11.65
N SER A 78 1.21 3.04 -12.92
CA SER A 78 0.22 2.78 -13.96
C SER A 78 0.29 1.33 -14.44
N THR A 79 0.78 0.44 -13.59
CA THR A 79 1.01 -0.97 -13.91
C THR A 79 0.13 -1.84 -13.03
N THR A 80 -0.28 -2.97 -13.58
CA THR A 80 -0.96 -4.04 -12.83
C THR A 80 -0.01 -4.88 -11.98
N THR A 81 1.31 -4.63 -12.08
CA THR A 81 2.35 -5.27 -11.27
C THR A 81 2.82 -4.35 -10.16
N SER A 82 3.07 -4.90 -8.97
CA SER A 82 3.50 -4.18 -7.77
C SER A 82 4.77 -3.33 -7.99
N PRO A 83 4.86 -2.11 -7.42
CA PRO A 83 3.83 -1.40 -6.65
C PRO A 83 2.66 -0.96 -7.54
N THR A 84 1.43 -1.12 -7.05
CA THR A 84 0.19 -0.79 -7.79
C THR A 84 -0.55 0.38 -7.15
N THR A 85 -1.29 1.15 -7.93
CA THR A 85 -2.25 2.13 -7.40
C THR A 85 -3.66 1.66 -7.71
N ASN A 86 -4.47 1.47 -6.68
CA ASN A 86 -5.85 1.01 -6.80
C ASN A 86 -6.81 2.20 -6.70
N LEU A 87 -7.78 2.24 -7.59
CA LEU A 87 -8.90 3.15 -7.59
C LEU A 87 -10.13 2.41 -7.09
N VAL A 88 -10.81 3.01 -6.12
CA VAL A 88 -12.13 2.55 -5.67
C VAL A 88 -13.10 3.70 -5.86
N LEU A 89 -14.14 3.46 -6.64
CA LEU A 89 -15.23 4.39 -6.88
C LEU A 89 -16.49 3.84 -6.21
N LYS A 90 -17.12 4.67 -5.38
CA LYS A 90 -18.39 4.34 -4.73
C LYS A 90 -19.44 5.39 -5.08
N GLU A 91 -20.65 4.92 -5.30
CA GLU A 91 -21.81 5.78 -5.46
C GLU A 91 -22.31 6.18 -4.08
N ASN A 92 -22.31 7.49 -3.81
CA ASN A 92 -22.62 8.07 -2.52
C ASN A 92 -21.65 7.59 -1.41
N SER A 93 -21.54 8.32 -0.30
CA SER A 93 -20.70 7.92 0.84
C SER A 93 -21.19 6.63 1.53
N ASN A 94 -22.32 6.05 1.08
CA ASN A 94 -23.09 4.98 1.72
C ASN A 94 -23.03 3.58 1.03
N SER A 95 -21.93 3.24 0.35
CA SER A 95 -21.37 1.86 0.31
C SER A 95 -21.50 0.99 -0.96
N ASN A 96 -22.11 1.42 -2.06
CA ASN A 96 -22.08 0.61 -3.29
C ASN A 96 -20.80 0.89 -4.08
N VAL A 97 -19.92 -0.11 -4.15
CA VAL A 97 -18.72 -0.05 -4.99
C VAL A 97 -19.18 -0.13 -6.45
N VAL A 98 -19.04 0.98 -7.17
CA VAL A 98 -19.28 1.07 -8.61
C VAL A 98 -18.16 0.35 -9.34
N CYS A 99 -16.91 0.66 -8.95
CA CYS A 99 -15.77 -0.07 -9.45
C CYS A 99 -14.59 -0.07 -8.48
N SER A 100 -13.74 -1.09 -8.59
CA SER A 100 -12.51 -1.23 -7.83
C SER A 100 -11.45 -1.85 -8.73
N GLU A 101 -10.55 -1.03 -9.24
CA GLU A 101 -9.65 -1.38 -10.35
C GLU A 101 -8.25 -0.82 -10.12
N THR A 102 -7.24 -1.51 -10.61
CA THR A 102 -5.85 -1.04 -10.56
C THR A 102 -5.56 -0.11 -11.75
N PHE A 103 -4.80 0.95 -11.52
CA PHE A 103 -4.34 1.83 -12.59
C PHE A 103 -3.59 1.05 -13.68
N GLY A 104 -4.00 1.31 -14.93
CA GLY A 104 -3.50 0.60 -16.10
C GLY A 104 -4.36 -0.58 -16.51
N SER A 105 -5.46 -0.87 -15.80
CA SER A 105 -6.53 -1.72 -16.32
C SER A 105 -7.30 -1.01 -17.43
N VAL A 106 -8.04 -1.77 -18.23
CA VAL A 106 -8.90 -1.20 -19.29
C VAL A 106 -10.01 -0.32 -18.71
N SER A 107 -10.49 -0.65 -17.52
CA SER A 107 -11.57 0.05 -16.83
C SER A 107 -11.11 1.36 -16.17
N ALA A 108 -9.88 1.40 -15.66
CA ALA A 108 -9.31 2.56 -14.97
C ALA A 108 -7.89 2.84 -15.48
N ASN A 109 -7.81 3.44 -16.67
CA ASN A 109 -6.53 3.72 -17.31
C ASN A 109 -6.02 5.11 -16.94
N CYS A 110 -4.93 5.19 -16.17
CA CYS A 110 -4.32 6.48 -15.90
C CYS A 110 -3.50 6.98 -17.10
N THR A 111 -4.00 8.02 -17.76
CA THR A 111 -3.43 8.58 -18.99
C THR A 111 -2.40 9.68 -18.73
N VAL A 112 -2.54 10.42 -17.62
CA VAL A 112 -1.63 11.51 -17.24
C VAL A 112 -1.17 11.32 -15.81
N GLY A 113 0.14 11.46 -15.58
CA GLY A 113 0.70 11.57 -14.22
C GLY A 113 0.94 10.25 -13.47
N CYS A 114 0.62 9.07 -14.02
CA CYS A 114 0.84 7.78 -13.32
C CYS A 114 1.93 6.86 -13.89
N ALA A 115 2.69 7.26 -14.92
CA ALA A 115 3.66 6.40 -15.60
C ALA A 115 4.97 6.15 -14.79
N GLY A 116 4.87 5.61 -13.58
CA GLY A 116 6.00 5.45 -12.64
C GLY A 116 6.48 6.79 -12.09
N SER A 117 5.62 7.80 -12.15
CA SER A 117 5.97 9.15 -11.77
C SER A 117 5.91 9.31 -10.26
N THR A 118 6.82 10.10 -9.68
CA THR A 118 6.84 10.34 -8.24
C THR A 118 6.09 11.62 -7.87
N LEU A 119 5.34 11.55 -6.78
CA LEU A 119 4.75 12.67 -6.08
C LEU A 119 5.68 13.04 -4.91
N SER A 120 6.52 14.04 -5.15
CA SER A 120 7.51 14.51 -4.16
C SER A 120 6.84 15.07 -2.90
N VAL A 121 7.57 15.06 -1.79
CA VAL A 121 7.15 15.66 -0.53
C VAL A 121 6.75 17.13 -0.73
N SER A 122 5.63 17.54 -0.12
CA SER A 122 5.09 18.90 -0.18
C SER A 122 4.80 19.41 -1.61
N SER A 123 4.61 18.49 -2.57
CA SER A 123 4.27 18.82 -3.95
C SER A 123 2.87 18.37 -4.31
N GLN A 124 2.36 18.94 -5.41
CA GLN A 124 1.08 18.56 -5.99
C GLN A 124 1.29 17.96 -7.37
N LYS A 125 0.43 17.01 -7.74
CA LYS A 125 0.41 16.45 -9.08
C LYS A 125 -1.01 16.19 -9.53
N MET A 126 -1.30 16.65 -10.74
CA MET A 126 -2.52 16.30 -11.44
C MET A 126 -2.34 14.95 -12.11
N ILE A 127 -3.32 14.08 -11.93
CA ILE A 127 -3.48 12.83 -12.65
C ILE A 127 -4.81 12.83 -13.39
N ILE A 128 -4.86 12.17 -14.53
CA ILE A 128 -6.09 11.97 -15.29
C ILE A 128 -6.27 10.47 -15.47
N VAL A 129 -7.42 9.97 -15.03
CA VAL A 129 -7.80 8.58 -15.13
C VAL A 129 -9.00 8.49 -16.06
N ASN A 130 -8.85 7.74 -17.15
CA ASN A 130 -9.97 7.41 -18.01
C ASN A 130 -10.73 6.24 -17.40
N LEU A 131 -11.98 6.51 -17.00
CA LEU A 131 -12.95 5.54 -16.52
C LEU A 131 -13.73 5.01 -17.71
N SER A 132 -13.72 3.70 -17.89
CA SER A 132 -14.44 3.05 -18.98
C SER A 132 -14.97 1.69 -18.55
N THR A 133 -15.78 1.06 -19.42
CA THR A 133 -16.34 -0.29 -19.22
C THR A 133 -17.05 -0.42 -17.87
N ASN A 134 -16.49 -1.14 -16.91
CA ASN A 134 -17.07 -1.38 -15.59
C ASN A 134 -16.96 -0.18 -14.65
N CYS A 135 -16.03 0.75 -14.90
CA CYS A 135 -15.92 2.01 -14.15
C CYS A 135 -16.66 3.18 -14.81
N ASP A 136 -17.35 2.94 -15.93
CA ASP A 136 -18.00 4.01 -16.68
C ASP A 136 -19.20 4.59 -15.91
N ILE A 137 -19.08 5.87 -15.53
CA ILE A 137 -20.14 6.65 -14.89
C ILE A 137 -20.76 7.70 -15.83
N SER A 138 -20.48 7.64 -17.14
CA SER A 138 -21.03 8.57 -18.14
C SER A 138 -22.54 8.41 -18.33
N ASN A 139 -23.10 7.22 -18.07
CA ASN A 139 -24.51 6.92 -18.30
C ASN A 139 -25.43 7.79 -17.42
N GLU A 140 -26.12 8.77 -18.01
CA GLU A 140 -27.05 9.67 -17.30
C GLU A 140 -28.30 8.98 -16.73
N THR A 141 -28.66 7.80 -17.25
CA THR A 141 -29.83 7.06 -16.74
C THR A 141 -29.53 6.41 -15.39
N ASN A 142 -28.31 5.89 -15.23
CA ASN A 142 -27.87 5.27 -13.97
C ASN A 142 -27.22 6.30 -13.03
N TYR A 143 -26.51 7.26 -13.59
CA TYR A 143 -25.72 8.26 -12.87
C TYR A 143 -26.03 9.66 -13.43
N PRO A 144 -27.16 10.28 -13.01
CA PRO A 144 -27.54 11.61 -13.46
C PRO A 144 -26.53 12.68 -13.01
N ASN A 145 -26.53 13.84 -13.68
CA ASN A 145 -25.67 14.96 -13.30
C ASN A 145 -26.07 15.48 -11.90
N GLY A 146 -25.07 15.80 -11.08
CA GLY A 146 -25.21 16.09 -9.65
C GLY A 146 -25.17 14.83 -8.76
N THR A 147 -24.91 13.65 -9.31
CA THR A 147 -24.68 12.45 -8.49
C THR A 147 -23.35 12.57 -7.75
N SER A 148 -23.38 12.37 -6.43
CA SER A 148 -22.18 12.36 -5.60
C SER A 148 -21.49 11.00 -5.63
N PHE A 149 -20.19 11.03 -5.87
CA PHE A 149 -19.30 9.88 -5.90
C PHE A 149 -18.19 10.04 -4.87
N HIS A 150 -17.85 8.95 -4.21
CA HIS A 150 -16.69 8.86 -3.35
C HIS A 150 -15.57 8.15 -4.11
N VAL A 151 -14.46 8.86 -4.36
CA VAL A 151 -13.25 8.30 -4.94
C VAL A 151 -12.23 8.06 -3.85
N ALA A 152 -11.69 6.85 -3.81
CA ALA A 152 -10.56 6.49 -2.97
C ALA A 152 -9.42 5.94 -3.82
N LEU A 153 -8.20 6.29 -3.46
CA LEU A 153 -6.96 5.76 -4.02
C LEU A 153 -6.15 5.06 -2.94
N ASP A 154 -5.61 3.90 -3.26
CA ASP A 154 -4.65 3.16 -2.44
C ASP A 154 -3.34 3.01 -3.22
N PHE A 155 -2.25 3.51 -2.67
CA PHE A 155 -0.92 3.50 -3.29
C PHE A 155 -0.12 2.25 -2.91
N GLY A 156 -0.74 1.08 -3.06
CA GLY A 156 -0.10 -0.22 -2.84
C GLY A 156 0.28 -0.45 -1.39
N GLY A 157 -0.56 0.01 -0.45
CA GLY A 157 -0.35 -0.13 0.99
C GLY A 157 0.63 0.88 1.60
N GLN A 158 1.21 1.80 0.82
CA GLN A 158 2.04 2.89 1.37
C GLN A 158 1.17 3.94 2.08
N THR A 159 0.09 4.35 1.43
CA THR A 159 -0.88 5.32 1.94
C THR A 159 -2.17 5.23 1.13
N GLY A 160 -3.25 5.82 1.65
CA GLY A 160 -4.52 5.92 0.96
C GLY A 160 -5.09 7.32 1.09
N THR A 161 -5.87 7.74 0.10
CA THR A 161 -6.56 9.03 0.10
C THR A 161 -7.96 8.88 -0.45
N ALA A 162 -8.89 9.72 -0.03
CA ALA A 162 -10.24 9.70 -0.55
C ALA A 162 -10.90 11.08 -0.49
N THR A 163 -11.83 11.32 -1.39
CA THR A 163 -12.69 12.51 -1.38
C THR A 163 -14.00 12.22 -2.08
N ASP A 164 -14.97 13.08 -1.85
CA ASP A 164 -16.20 13.10 -2.62
C ASP A 164 -16.09 14.10 -3.79
N PHE A 165 -16.82 13.82 -4.87
CA PHE A 165 -17.04 14.74 -5.99
C PHE A 165 -18.46 14.60 -6.52
N GLU A 166 -18.94 15.62 -7.20
CA GLU A 166 -20.19 15.56 -7.95
C GLU A 166 -19.85 15.40 -9.44
N LYS A 167 -20.60 14.52 -10.11
CA LYS A 167 -20.58 14.42 -11.57
C LYS A 167 -21.26 15.62 -12.20
#